data_AF-A0A024P7F8-F1
#
_entry.id   AF-A0A024P7F8-F1
#
_cell.length_a   1.000
_cell.length_b   1.000
_cell.length_c   1.000
_cell.angle_alpha   90.00
_cell.angle_beta   90.00
_cell.angle_gamma   90.00
#
_symmetry.space_group_name_H-M   'P 1'
#
loop_
_entity.id
_entity.type
_entity.pdbx_description
1 polymer ?
#
loop_
_entity_poly.entity_id
_entity_poly.type
_entity_poly.pdbx_seq_one_letter_code
_entity_poly.pdbx_strand_id
1 'polypeptide(L)'
;MKTLEELVNTMDRTTPKNVAVAQAADEEVLKAVKMARDSNLADFLLVGDKGDIENKAQAVGLDLTQGGISVVHATHYETARTAVKAVHDGEAHVVMKGQIDTKSLLKAVLDKEYGLRKGSVLSHVALFEIPGRDKLIFLTDSAMNITPSLQEKTQIIENAVEVAVYAGWNCPKVAMLAAVEVVNPAMEATQDAAIVTQMNRRGQIKGCIVDGPLAFDNAVDPKAAEQKGVTSEVAGQADILVVPSIEVANALYKSFIYFAKGKVAGVISGAKAPIVLTSRADNAQSKIYSLALALKASQQ
;
A
#
# COMPACT_ATOMS: atom_id res chain seq x y z
N MET A 1 11.97 11.07 4.55
CA MET A 1 10.59 11.58 4.47
C MET A 1 9.96 11.47 5.84
N LYS A 2 9.33 12.55 6.33
CA LYS A 2 8.77 12.64 7.68
C LYS A 2 7.24 12.58 7.71
N THR A 3 6.57 13.09 6.68
CA THR A 3 5.11 13.19 6.63
C THR A 3 4.55 12.64 5.32
N LEU A 4 3.30 12.19 5.32
CA LEU A 4 2.58 11.80 4.10
C LEU A 4 2.28 13.01 3.21
N GLU A 5 2.27 14.22 3.77
CA GLU A 5 2.15 15.44 3.00
C GLU A 5 3.42 15.73 2.17
N GLU A 6 4.61 15.46 2.72
CA GLU A 6 5.86 15.50 1.94
C GLU A 6 5.79 14.51 0.76
N LEU A 7 5.25 13.30 0.94
CA LEU A 7 5.06 12.34 -0.14
C LEU A 7 4.25 12.96 -1.29
N VAL A 8 3.09 13.55 -0.98
CA VAL A 8 2.20 14.19 -1.98
C VAL A 8 2.89 15.39 -2.65
N ASN A 9 3.68 16.16 -1.91
CA ASN A 9 4.37 17.34 -2.45
C ASN A 9 5.53 16.98 -3.38
N THR A 10 6.11 15.78 -3.27
CA THR A 10 7.15 15.28 -4.19
C THR A 10 6.62 14.64 -5.48
N MET A 11 5.30 14.66 -5.69
CA MET A 11 4.68 14.11 -6.88
C MET A 11 4.97 14.96 -8.10
N ASP A 12 5.32 14.32 -9.21
CA ASP A 12 5.37 14.99 -10.51
C ASP A 12 3.94 15.25 -10.99
N ARG A 13 3.69 16.51 -11.38
CA ARG A 13 2.40 17.03 -11.82
C ARG A 13 2.43 17.48 -13.28
N THR A 14 3.51 17.19 -14.00
CA THR A 14 3.66 17.58 -15.41
C THR A 14 3.00 16.58 -16.35
N THR A 15 3.08 15.29 -16.02
CA THR A 15 2.40 14.20 -16.73
C THR A 15 1.53 13.39 -15.76
N PRO A 16 0.25 13.75 -15.58
CA PRO A 16 -0.65 13.02 -14.70
C PRO A 16 -0.80 11.58 -15.16
N LYS A 17 -0.72 10.63 -14.23
CA LYS A 17 -1.03 9.22 -14.52
C LYS A 17 -2.54 8.99 -14.39
N ASN A 18 -3.06 8.13 -15.27
CA ASN A 18 -4.45 7.70 -15.25
C ASN A 18 -4.74 6.70 -14.12
N VAL A 19 -5.86 6.90 -13.42
CA VAL A 19 -6.36 6.05 -12.33
C VAL A 19 -7.76 5.54 -12.67
N ALA A 20 -7.93 4.23 -12.73
CA ALA A 20 -9.23 3.60 -12.98
C ALA A 20 -9.96 3.32 -11.66
N VAL A 21 -11.11 3.99 -11.45
CA VAL A 21 -11.91 3.88 -10.23
C VAL A 21 -13.08 2.92 -10.47
N ALA A 22 -13.06 1.76 -9.82
CA ALA A 22 -14.12 0.75 -9.92
C ALA A 22 -15.31 1.12 -9.02
N GLN A 23 -16.52 1.23 -9.59
CA GLN A 23 -17.74 1.65 -8.88
C GLN A 23 -17.56 3.05 -8.27
N ALA A 24 -17.25 4.04 -9.12
CA ALA A 24 -16.85 5.39 -8.73
C ALA A 24 -17.95 6.23 -8.06
N ALA A 25 -19.21 5.79 -8.11
CA ALA A 25 -20.35 6.49 -7.52
C ALA A 25 -20.33 6.45 -5.97
N ASP A 26 -19.40 7.14 -5.33
CA ASP A 26 -19.29 7.34 -3.87
C ASP A 26 -18.80 8.75 -3.58
N GLU A 27 -19.47 9.47 -2.67
CA GLU A 27 -19.15 10.88 -2.42
C GLU A 27 -17.72 11.07 -1.90
N GLU A 28 -17.25 10.24 -0.97
CA GLU A 28 -15.90 10.36 -0.43
C GLU A 28 -14.84 9.99 -1.47
N VAL A 29 -15.14 9.07 -2.40
CA VAL A 29 -14.29 8.77 -3.56
C VAL A 29 -14.25 9.96 -4.51
N LEU A 30 -15.41 10.52 -4.88
CA LEU A 30 -15.48 11.65 -5.81
C LEU A 30 -14.89 12.94 -5.21
N LYS A 31 -14.96 13.14 -3.89
CA LYS A 31 -14.20 14.20 -3.19
C LYS A 31 -12.69 14.01 -3.34
N ALA A 32 -12.19 12.78 -3.18
CA ALA A 32 -10.78 12.49 -3.38
C ALA A 32 -10.37 12.68 -4.86
N VAL A 33 -11.21 12.27 -5.82
CA VAL A 33 -11.00 12.53 -7.26
C VAL A 33 -10.92 14.04 -7.52
N LYS A 34 -11.85 14.83 -6.96
CA LYS A 34 -11.85 16.29 -7.05
C LYS A 34 -10.55 16.88 -6.52
N MET A 35 -10.18 16.55 -5.28
CA MET A 35 -8.95 17.04 -4.65
C MET A 35 -7.69 16.68 -5.46
N ALA A 36 -7.62 15.47 -6.01
CA ALA A 36 -6.51 15.03 -6.85
C ALA A 36 -6.48 15.75 -8.20
N ARG A 37 -7.63 16.01 -8.83
CA ARG A 37 -7.72 16.81 -10.07
C ARG A 37 -7.36 18.26 -9.85
N ASP A 38 -7.93 18.90 -8.83
CA ASP A 38 -7.69 20.31 -8.51
C ASP A 38 -6.20 20.57 -8.20
N SER A 39 -5.46 19.55 -7.78
CA SER A 39 -4.00 19.61 -7.53
C SER A 39 -3.14 19.05 -8.67
N ASN A 40 -3.73 18.64 -9.80
CA ASN A 40 -3.11 18.00 -10.95
C ASN A 40 -2.27 16.74 -10.62
N LEU A 41 -2.75 15.94 -9.66
CA LEU A 41 -2.06 14.76 -9.15
C LEU A 41 -2.21 13.54 -10.07
N ALA A 42 -3.39 13.36 -10.66
CA ALA A 42 -3.72 12.21 -11.50
C ALA A 42 -4.94 12.49 -12.37
N ASP A 43 -5.04 11.83 -13.52
CA ASP A 43 -6.23 11.78 -14.36
C ASP A 43 -7.09 10.56 -13.96
N PHE A 44 -8.39 10.59 -14.23
CA PHE A 44 -9.32 9.57 -13.73
C PHE A 44 -10.24 9.01 -14.81
N LEU A 45 -10.34 7.68 -14.78
CA LEU A 45 -11.37 6.90 -15.46
C LEU A 45 -12.39 6.43 -14.42
N LEU A 46 -13.54 7.07 -14.36
CA LEU A 46 -14.61 6.78 -13.40
C LEU A 46 -15.56 5.72 -13.98
N VAL A 47 -15.53 4.52 -13.41
CA VAL A 47 -16.32 3.38 -13.91
C VAL A 47 -17.52 3.15 -13.00
N GLY A 48 -18.74 3.12 -13.56
CA GLY A 48 -19.96 2.84 -12.80
C GLY A 48 -21.23 3.25 -13.53
N ASP A 49 -22.36 3.27 -12.81
CA ASP A 49 -23.59 3.85 -13.37
C ASP A 49 -23.38 5.34 -13.63
N LYS A 50 -23.71 5.77 -14.85
CA LYS A 50 -23.36 7.12 -15.31
C LYS A 50 -24.22 8.17 -14.60
N GLY A 51 -25.51 7.90 -14.44
CA GLY A 51 -26.43 8.82 -13.75
C GLY A 51 -26.06 8.94 -12.27
N ASP A 52 -25.71 7.83 -11.62
CA ASP A 52 -25.28 7.86 -10.21
C ASP A 52 -23.97 8.64 -10.02
N ILE A 53 -23.00 8.49 -10.93
CA ILE A 53 -21.74 9.25 -10.90
C ILE A 53 -22.03 10.74 -11.10
N GLU A 54 -22.85 11.12 -12.09
CA GLU A 54 -23.22 12.52 -12.36
C GLU A 54 -23.91 13.17 -11.16
N ASN A 55 -24.91 12.49 -10.59
CA ASN A 55 -25.65 12.97 -9.41
C ASN A 55 -24.73 13.20 -8.21
N LYS A 56 -23.86 12.23 -7.90
CA LYS A 56 -22.93 12.34 -6.76
C LYS A 56 -21.80 13.34 -7.03
N ALA A 57 -21.33 13.46 -8.28
CA ALA A 57 -20.33 14.45 -8.67
C ALA A 57 -20.87 15.87 -8.47
N GLN A 58 -22.13 16.12 -8.85
CA GLN A 58 -22.79 17.40 -8.60
C GLN A 58 -22.88 17.72 -7.10
N ALA A 59 -23.24 16.74 -6.27
CA ALA A 59 -23.34 16.91 -4.82
C ALA A 59 -22.01 17.32 -4.15
N VAL A 60 -20.87 16.89 -4.72
CA VAL A 60 -19.53 17.22 -4.21
C VAL A 60 -18.83 18.35 -4.99
N GLY A 61 -19.51 18.96 -5.96
CA GLY A 61 -18.95 20.02 -6.81
C GLY A 61 -17.80 19.57 -7.71
N LEU A 62 -17.81 18.31 -8.15
CA LEU A 62 -16.88 17.76 -9.13
C LEU A 62 -17.41 18.03 -10.55
N ASP A 63 -16.68 18.81 -11.33
CA ASP A 63 -16.97 19.01 -12.75
C ASP A 63 -16.47 17.82 -13.56
N LEU A 64 -17.39 17.02 -14.11
CA LEU A 64 -17.06 15.86 -14.95
C LEU A 64 -16.66 16.25 -16.39
N THR A 65 -16.86 17.51 -16.77
CA THR A 65 -16.46 18.04 -18.08
C THR A 65 -15.03 18.57 -18.09
N GLN A 66 -14.41 18.69 -16.91
CA GLN A 66 -13.03 19.12 -16.80
C GLN A 66 -12.08 18.12 -17.46
N GLY A 67 -10.97 18.62 -18.03
CA GLY A 67 -9.93 17.78 -18.62
C GLY A 67 -9.34 16.80 -17.62
N GLY A 68 -9.04 15.58 -18.09
CA GLY A 68 -8.47 14.50 -17.26
C GLY A 68 -9.50 13.73 -16.43
N ILE A 69 -10.80 13.88 -16.70
CA ILE A 69 -11.85 12.97 -16.22
C ILE A 69 -12.57 12.35 -17.41
N SER A 70 -12.76 11.03 -17.36
CA SER A 70 -13.64 10.29 -18.25
C SER A 70 -14.58 9.40 -17.45
N VAL A 71 -15.81 9.26 -17.91
CA VAL A 71 -16.83 8.40 -17.26
C VAL A 71 -17.16 7.24 -18.20
N VAL A 72 -17.03 6.02 -17.70
CA VAL A 72 -17.40 4.79 -18.41
C VAL A 72 -18.59 4.17 -17.71
N HIS A 73 -19.71 4.12 -18.46
CA HIS A 73 -20.89 3.43 -17.98
C HIS A 73 -20.62 1.93 -17.88
N ALA A 74 -20.86 1.35 -16.70
CA ALA A 74 -20.77 -0.08 -16.47
C ALA A 74 -21.78 -0.49 -15.40
N THR A 75 -22.38 -1.66 -15.55
CA THR A 75 -23.24 -2.22 -14.50
C THR A 75 -22.44 -2.54 -13.24
N HIS A 76 -23.13 -2.69 -12.11
CA HIS A 76 -22.49 -3.01 -10.82
C HIS A 76 -21.51 -4.21 -10.91
N TYR A 77 -21.87 -5.25 -11.67
CA TYR A 77 -21.07 -6.47 -11.82
C TYR A 77 -19.87 -6.30 -12.76
N GLU A 78 -19.90 -5.31 -13.65
CA GLU A 78 -18.86 -5.08 -14.66
C GLU A 78 -17.81 -4.07 -14.20
N THR A 79 -18.14 -3.21 -13.24
CA THR A 79 -17.26 -2.11 -12.81
C THR A 79 -15.84 -2.54 -12.46
N ALA A 80 -15.68 -3.62 -11.70
CA ALA A 80 -14.38 -4.17 -11.32
C ALA A 80 -13.58 -4.63 -12.55
N ARG A 81 -14.24 -5.38 -13.43
CA ARG A 81 -13.63 -5.91 -14.66
C ARG A 81 -13.20 -4.77 -15.57
N THR A 82 -14.06 -3.79 -15.80
CA THR A 82 -13.78 -2.65 -16.69
C THR A 82 -12.61 -1.81 -16.16
N ALA A 83 -12.57 -1.50 -14.86
CA ALA A 83 -11.47 -0.74 -14.28
C ALA A 83 -10.13 -1.51 -14.32
N VAL A 84 -10.16 -2.82 -14.03
CA VAL A 84 -8.96 -3.67 -14.10
C VAL A 84 -8.48 -3.82 -15.54
N LYS A 85 -9.40 -4.00 -16.48
CA LYS A 85 -9.08 -4.13 -17.91
C LYS A 85 -8.46 -2.85 -18.47
N ALA A 86 -8.94 -1.67 -18.08
CA ALA A 86 -8.32 -0.41 -18.46
C ALA A 86 -6.83 -0.35 -18.05
N VAL A 87 -6.48 -0.91 -16.88
CA VAL A 87 -5.08 -1.01 -16.47
C VAL A 87 -4.31 -2.09 -17.24
N HIS A 88 -4.95 -3.23 -17.52
CA HIS A 88 -4.37 -4.29 -18.35
C HIS A 88 -4.04 -3.81 -19.77
N ASP A 89 -4.92 -3.01 -20.37
CA ASP A 89 -4.82 -2.50 -21.74
C ASP A 89 -3.90 -1.26 -21.83
N GLY A 90 -3.35 -0.77 -20.71
CA GLY A 90 -2.45 0.38 -20.66
C GLY A 90 -3.14 1.75 -20.68
N GLU A 91 -4.47 1.79 -20.54
CA GLU A 91 -5.26 3.03 -20.46
C GLU A 91 -5.16 3.67 -19.06
N ALA A 92 -4.85 2.89 -18.04
CA ALA A 92 -4.65 3.34 -16.66
C ALA A 92 -3.43 2.70 -15.99
N HIS A 93 -2.87 3.37 -14.98
CA HIS A 93 -1.66 2.94 -14.28
C HIS A 93 -1.95 2.43 -12.87
N VAL A 94 -3.13 2.72 -12.33
CA VAL A 94 -3.54 2.41 -10.96
C VAL A 94 -5.00 1.99 -10.97
N VAL A 95 -5.35 0.95 -10.22
CA VAL A 95 -6.76 0.62 -9.92
C VAL A 95 -7.11 1.18 -8.55
N MET A 96 -8.21 1.92 -8.45
CA MET A 96 -8.75 2.40 -7.17
C MET A 96 -10.12 1.78 -6.91
N LYS A 97 -10.30 1.25 -5.71
CA LYS A 97 -11.57 0.73 -5.25
C LYS A 97 -12.54 1.88 -4.92
N GLY A 98 -13.72 1.87 -5.52
CA GLY A 98 -14.85 2.72 -5.14
C GLY A 98 -15.85 1.99 -4.23
N GLN A 99 -17.16 2.15 -4.49
CA GLN A 99 -18.24 1.59 -3.68
C GLN A 99 -18.51 0.08 -3.93
N ILE A 100 -17.45 -0.71 -4.09
CA ILE A 100 -17.53 -2.16 -4.31
C ILE A 100 -16.91 -2.92 -3.14
N ASP A 101 -17.24 -4.19 -2.95
CA ASP A 101 -16.56 -5.03 -1.96
C ASP A 101 -15.16 -5.43 -2.45
N THR A 102 -14.24 -5.65 -1.50
CA THR A 102 -12.84 -5.98 -1.81
C THR A 102 -12.72 -7.31 -2.56
N LYS A 103 -13.60 -8.29 -2.28
CA LYS A 103 -13.55 -9.61 -2.90
C LYS A 103 -13.89 -9.53 -4.39
N SER A 104 -14.91 -8.76 -4.77
CA SER A 104 -15.28 -8.56 -6.17
C SER A 104 -14.17 -7.87 -6.97
N LEU A 105 -13.53 -6.85 -6.39
CA LEU A 105 -12.39 -6.18 -7.04
C LEU A 105 -11.19 -7.13 -7.19
N LEU A 106 -10.80 -7.82 -6.11
CA LEU A 106 -9.66 -8.74 -6.15
C LEU A 106 -9.90 -9.92 -7.09
N LYS A 107 -11.15 -10.39 -7.23
CA LYS A 107 -11.50 -11.42 -8.21
C LYS A 107 -11.19 -10.95 -9.64
N ALA A 108 -11.52 -9.69 -9.98
CA ALA A 108 -11.19 -9.12 -11.28
C ALA A 108 -9.68 -8.93 -11.47
N VAL A 109 -8.97 -8.43 -10.46
CA VAL A 109 -7.50 -8.31 -10.45
C VAL A 109 -6.82 -9.66 -10.70
N LEU A 110 -7.39 -10.73 -10.14
CA LEU A 110 -6.88 -12.08 -10.24
C LEU A 110 -7.46 -12.85 -11.45
N ASP A 111 -8.11 -12.20 -12.40
CA ASP A 111 -8.56 -12.86 -13.62
C ASP A 111 -7.38 -13.38 -14.46
N LYS A 112 -7.57 -14.46 -15.22
CA LYS A 112 -6.50 -15.10 -16.01
C LYS A 112 -6.28 -14.43 -17.36
N GLU A 113 -7.33 -13.82 -17.94
CA GLU A 113 -7.29 -13.25 -19.29
C GLU A 113 -6.92 -11.77 -19.24
N TYR A 114 -7.62 -11.00 -18.40
CA TYR A 114 -7.48 -9.53 -18.33
C TYR A 114 -7.05 -9.03 -16.94
N GLY A 115 -6.67 -9.94 -16.04
CA GLY A 115 -6.19 -9.57 -14.70
C GLY A 115 -4.78 -8.98 -14.69
N LEU A 116 -4.32 -8.66 -13.49
CA LEU A 116 -3.05 -7.96 -13.22
C LEU A 116 -2.04 -8.86 -12.49
N ARG A 117 -2.14 -10.19 -12.61
CA ARG A 117 -1.19 -11.10 -11.96
C ARG A 117 0.22 -10.89 -12.52
N LYS A 118 1.19 -10.69 -11.63
CA LYS A 118 2.64 -10.59 -11.94
C LYS A 118 3.41 -11.88 -11.61
N GLY A 119 2.81 -12.79 -10.84
CA GLY A 119 3.41 -14.06 -10.40
C GLY A 119 3.87 -14.06 -8.95
N SER A 120 3.98 -12.89 -8.31
CA SER A 120 4.13 -12.76 -6.86
C SER A 120 2.78 -12.78 -6.16
N VAL A 121 2.78 -13.08 -4.86
CA VAL A 121 1.60 -12.90 -4.01
C VAL A 121 1.20 -11.42 -3.96
N LEU A 122 -0.10 -11.17 -3.85
CA LEU A 122 -0.60 -9.84 -3.52
C LEU A 122 -0.39 -9.60 -2.03
N SER A 123 0.17 -8.45 -1.67
CA SER A 123 0.38 -8.08 -0.27
C SER A 123 0.01 -6.63 0.00
N HIS A 124 -0.45 -6.36 1.22
CA HIS A 124 -0.74 -4.99 1.64
C HIS A 124 0.50 -4.29 2.19
N VAL A 125 0.75 -3.09 1.70
CA VAL A 125 1.84 -2.20 2.14
C VAL A 125 1.22 -0.91 2.63
N ALA A 126 1.36 -0.65 3.93
CA ALA A 126 0.84 0.55 4.57
C ALA A 126 1.97 1.44 5.08
N LEU A 127 1.98 2.71 4.68
CA LEU A 127 2.92 3.73 5.12
C LEU A 127 2.25 4.62 6.16
N PHE A 128 2.84 4.69 7.35
CA PHE A 128 2.30 5.42 8.49
C PHE A 128 3.08 6.68 8.81
N GLU A 129 2.34 7.75 9.05
CA GLU A 129 2.79 8.94 9.78
C GLU A 129 2.28 8.84 11.22
N ILE A 130 3.19 8.65 12.17
CA ILE A 130 2.84 8.49 13.59
C ILE A 130 3.33 9.73 14.36
N PRO A 131 2.43 10.44 15.06
CA PRO A 131 2.79 11.56 15.92
C PRO A 131 3.93 11.21 16.90
N GLY A 132 4.92 12.10 17.00
CA GLY A 132 6.08 11.90 17.88
C GLY A 132 7.21 11.06 17.28
N ARG A 133 7.08 10.59 16.03
CA ARG A 133 8.13 9.88 15.30
C ARG A 133 8.70 10.76 14.19
N ASP A 134 10.03 10.74 14.02
CA ASP A 134 10.74 11.60 13.06
C ASP A 134 10.73 11.09 11.61
N LYS A 135 10.22 9.87 11.37
CA LYS A 135 10.22 9.20 10.07
C LYS A 135 8.94 8.41 9.88
N LEU A 136 8.49 8.34 8.64
CA LEU A 136 7.43 7.43 8.24
C LEU A 136 7.89 5.97 8.41
N ILE A 137 6.94 5.06 8.59
CA ILE A 137 7.22 3.63 8.75
C ILE A 137 6.24 2.78 7.95
N PHE A 138 6.75 1.78 7.24
CA PHE A 138 5.95 0.81 6.52
C PHE A 138 5.58 -0.38 7.41
N LEU A 139 4.40 -0.93 7.20
CA LEU A 139 3.92 -2.16 7.81
C LEU A 139 3.33 -3.08 6.74
N THR A 140 3.74 -4.35 6.75
CA THR A 140 3.23 -5.39 5.86
C THR A 140 3.19 -6.76 6.58
N ASP A 141 2.19 -7.62 6.40
CA ASP A 141 0.97 -7.51 5.59
C ASP A 141 -0.28 -7.49 6.50
N SER A 142 -1.05 -6.40 6.45
CA SER A 142 -2.19 -6.19 7.36
C SER A 142 -3.57 -6.51 6.80
N ALA A 143 -3.67 -7.03 5.56
CA ALA A 143 -4.96 -7.21 4.91
C ALA A 143 -5.09 -8.40 3.95
N MET A 144 -4.00 -9.06 3.52
CA MET A 144 -4.06 -10.09 2.48
C MET A 144 -3.66 -11.48 2.97
N ASN A 145 -2.40 -11.65 3.40
CA ASN A 145 -1.86 -12.98 3.69
C ASN A 145 -2.02 -13.35 5.18
N ILE A 146 -2.81 -14.39 5.46
CA ILE A 146 -3.17 -14.79 6.83
C ILE A 146 -1.96 -15.35 7.60
N THR A 147 -1.40 -16.43 7.07
CA THR A 147 -0.22 -17.12 7.63
C THR A 147 0.74 -17.40 6.46
N PRO A 148 1.50 -16.38 6.02
CA PRO A 148 2.36 -16.54 4.85
C PRO A 148 3.49 -17.54 5.14
N SER A 149 3.72 -18.45 4.20
CA SER A 149 4.90 -19.31 4.16
C SER A 149 6.19 -18.49 4.01
N LEU A 150 7.35 -19.10 4.25
CA LEU A 150 8.65 -18.45 4.06
C LEU A 150 8.83 -17.85 2.64
N GLN A 151 8.35 -18.56 1.61
CA GLN A 151 8.39 -18.07 0.23
C GLN A 151 7.49 -16.84 0.05
N GLU A 152 6.28 -16.88 0.59
CA GLU A 152 5.34 -15.76 0.53
C GLU A 152 5.87 -14.56 1.32
N LYS A 153 6.51 -14.78 2.49
CA LYS A 153 7.19 -13.73 3.26
C LYS A 153 8.28 -13.04 2.43
N THR A 154 9.05 -13.80 1.67
CA THR A 154 10.06 -13.25 0.75
C THR A 154 9.43 -12.34 -0.30
N GLN A 155 8.33 -12.78 -0.93
CA GLN A 155 7.61 -11.98 -1.92
C GLN A 155 6.91 -10.75 -1.30
N ILE A 156 6.40 -10.87 -0.08
CA ILE A 156 5.82 -9.74 0.68
C ILE A 156 6.89 -8.67 0.93
N ILE A 157 8.11 -9.08 1.29
CA ILE A 157 9.26 -8.17 1.46
C ILE A 157 9.58 -7.49 0.13
N GLU A 158 9.72 -8.25 -0.95
CA GLU A 158 10.02 -7.71 -2.28
C GLU A 158 8.97 -6.68 -2.71
N ASN A 159 7.69 -6.98 -2.52
CA ASN A 159 6.59 -6.05 -2.81
C ASN A 159 6.68 -4.76 -1.98
N ALA A 160 7.01 -4.85 -0.69
CA ALA A 160 7.13 -3.69 0.20
C ALA A 160 8.38 -2.86 -0.11
N VAL A 161 9.49 -3.51 -0.43
CA VAL A 161 10.74 -2.86 -0.86
C VAL A 161 10.53 -2.15 -2.20
N GLU A 162 9.84 -2.77 -3.16
CA GLU A 162 9.49 -2.15 -4.44
C GLU A 162 8.70 -0.85 -4.22
N VAL A 163 7.65 -0.88 -3.38
CA VAL A 163 6.86 0.31 -3.03
C VAL A 163 7.72 1.38 -2.35
N ALA A 164 8.54 1.00 -1.36
CA ALA A 164 9.40 1.94 -0.63
C ALA A 164 10.44 2.60 -1.55
N VAL A 165 11.08 1.83 -2.44
CA VAL A 165 12.06 2.34 -3.41
C VAL A 165 11.41 3.35 -4.35
N TYR A 166 10.23 3.02 -4.90
CA TYR A 166 9.49 3.97 -5.74
C TYR A 166 9.02 5.22 -4.99
N ALA A 167 8.73 5.10 -3.70
CA ALA A 167 8.40 6.23 -2.83
C ALA A 167 9.63 7.07 -2.42
N GLY A 168 10.85 6.64 -2.76
CA GLY A 168 12.09 7.41 -2.55
C GLY A 168 13.08 6.84 -1.53
N TRP A 169 12.90 5.60 -1.07
CA TRP A 169 13.86 4.92 -0.18
C TRP A 169 14.90 4.16 -1.01
N ASN A 170 16.15 4.63 -1.05
CA ASN A 170 17.18 3.98 -1.88
C ASN A 170 17.56 2.56 -1.44
N CYS A 171 17.51 2.28 -0.14
CA CYS A 171 17.81 0.96 0.43
C CYS A 171 17.08 0.84 1.79
N PRO A 172 15.77 0.53 1.80
CA PRO A 172 15.00 0.45 3.04
C PRO A 172 15.53 -0.63 3.97
N LYS A 173 15.48 -0.33 5.27
CA LYS A 173 15.80 -1.27 6.36
C LYS A 173 14.57 -2.06 6.76
N VAL A 174 14.61 -3.37 6.58
CA VAL A 174 13.49 -4.30 6.79
C VAL A 174 13.71 -5.07 8.09
N ALA A 175 12.83 -4.87 9.06
CA ALA A 175 12.82 -5.62 10.31
C ALA A 175 11.85 -6.79 10.23
N MET A 176 12.38 -8.01 10.38
CA MET A 176 11.58 -9.22 10.58
C MET A 176 11.17 -9.31 12.04
N LEU A 177 9.90 -9.04 12.34
CA LEU A 177 9.40 -8.96 13.70
C LEU A 177 9.13 -10.33 14.32
N ALA A 178 9.55 -10.48 15.57
CA ALA A 178 9.18 -11.58 16.45
C ALA A 178 9.01 -11.06 17.89
N ALA A 179 8.69 -11.94 18.84
CA ALA A 179 8.57 -11.53 20.24
C ALA A 179 9.91 -11.44 20.98
N VAL A 180 10.99 -11.98 20.41
CA VAL A 180 12.34 -12.06 20.99
C VAL A 180 13.39 -11.84 19.91
N GLU A 181 14.63 -11.54 20.32
CA GLU A 181 15.74 -11.18 19.44
C GLU A 181 16.65 -12.35 19.06
N VAL A 182 16.47 -13.50 19.73
CA VAL A 182 17.24 -14.72 19.49
C VAL A 182 16.42 -15.76 18.75
N VAL A 183 17.08 -16.56 17.93
CA VAL A 183 16.43 -17.69 17.25
C VAL A 183 15.96 -18.71 18.29
N ASN A 184 14.66 -18.93 18.33
CA ASN A 184 14.01 -19.88 19.21
C ASN A 184 13.30 -20.95 18.35
N PRO A 185 13.74 -22.22 18.36
CA PRO A 185 13.11 -23.29 17.60
C PRO A 185 11.63 -23.52 17.92
N ALA A 186 11.14 -23.09 19.09
CA ALA A 186 9.73 -23.15 19.47
C ALA A 186 8.90 -21.97 18.91
N MET A 187 9.54 -21.01 18.24
CA MET A 187 8.90 -19.82 17.66
C MET A 187 9.27 -19.69 16.18
N GLU A 188 8.39 -20.15 15.30
CA GLU A 188 8.56 -20.16 13.84
C GLU A 188 8.98 -18.79 13.28
N ALA A 189 8.39 -17.69 13.78
CA ALA A 189 8.73 -16.33 13.38
C ALA A 189 10.23 -16.02 13.50
N THR A 190 10.91 -16.55 14.52
CA THR A 190 12.35 -16.33 14.72
C THR A 190 13.21 -17.13 13.75
N GLN A 191 12.74 -18.32 13.36
CA GLN A 191 13.41 -19.16 12.37
C GLN A 191 13.27 -18.55 10.98
N ASP A 192 12.07 -18.10 10.62
CA ASP A 192 11.82 -17.41 9.36
C ASP A 192 12.65 -16.13 9.26
N ALA A 193 12.69 -15.32 10.32
CA ALA A 193 13.51 -14.11 10.35
C ALA A 193 14.99 -14.40 10.09
N ALA A 194 15.54 -15.45 10.71
CA ALA A 194 16.93 -15.86 10.50
C ALA A 194 17.18 -16.33 9.06
N ILE A 195 16.27 -17.14 8.50
CA ILE A 195 16.39 -17.64 7.13
C ILE A 195 16.32 -16.50 6.12
N VAL A 196 15.31 -15.62 6.24
CA VAL A 196 15.13 -14.46 5.35
C VAL A 196 16.33 -13.51 5.42
N THR A 197 16.84 -13.24 6.63
CA THR A 197 18.06 -12.43 6.82
C THR A 197 19.25 -13.04 6.08
N GLN A 198 19.43 -14.36 6.16
CA GLN A 198 20.49 -15.05 5.43
C GLN A 198 20.27 -15.03 3.91
N MET A 199 19.02 -15.12 3.44
CA MET A 199 18.67 -14.99 2.03
C MET A 199 19.01 -13.60 1.48
N ASN A 200 18.73 -12.53 2.24
CA ASN A 200 19.13 -11.17 1.87
C ASN A 200 20.65 -11.01 1.81
N ARG A 201 21.39 -11.51 2.81
CA ARG A 201 22.87 -11.50 2.81
C ARG A 201 23.49 -12.26 1.64
N ARG A 202 22.81 -13.29 1.14
CA ARG A 202 23.22 -14.06 -0.05
C ARG A 202 22.74 -13.45 -1.38
N GLY A 203 22.05 -12.32 -1.35
CA GLY A 203 21.57 -11.61 -2.54
C GLY A 203 20.34 -12.22 -3.20
N GLN A 204 19.60 -13.09 -2.51
CA GLN A 204 18.31 -13.61 -2.99
C GLN A 204 17.22 -12.54 -2.86
N ILE A 205 17.26 -11.74 -1.80
CA ILE A 205 16.42 -10.55 -1.59
C ILE A 205 17.31 -9.32 -1.79
N LYS A 206 16.92 -8.41 -2.67
CA LYS A 206 17.75 -7.28 -3.12
C LYS A 206 17.09 -5.93 -2.84
N GLY A 207 17.88 -4.85 -2.97
CA GLY A 207 17.39 -3.48 -2.84
C GLY A 207 17.05 -3.05 -1.42
N CYS A 208 17.42 -3.85 -0.41
CA CYS A 208 17.14 -3.58 1.00
C CYS A 208 18.15 -4.27 1.91
N ILE A 209 18.15 -3.89 3.18
CA ILE A 209 18.86 -4.57 4.26
C ILE A 209 17.81 -5.23 5.15
N VAL A 210 17.85 -6.55 5.28
CA VAL A 210 16.93 -7.30 6.13
C VAL A 210 17.67 -7.77 7.37
N ASP A 211 17.03 -7.64 8.53
CA ASP A 211 17.52 -8.26 9.75
C ASP A 211 16.39 -8.67 10.69
N GLY A 212 16.70 -9.65 11.54
CA GLY A 212 15.85 -10.14 12.60
C GLY A 212 16.22 -11.56 13.03
N PRO A 213 15.52 -12.11 14.02
CA PRO A 213 14.30 -11.58 14.61
C PRO A 213 14.52 -10.33 15.46
N LEU A 214 13.57 -9.38 15.40
CA LEU A 214 13.56 -8.19 16.26
C LEU A 214 12.21 -8.08 16.97
N ALA A 215 12.23 -7.80 18.28
CA ALA A 215 11.05 -7.29 18.95
C ALA A 215 10.69 -5.89 18.43
N PHE A 216 9.41 -5.52 18.56
CA PHE A 216 8.90 -4.27 17.99
C PHE A 216 9.65 -3.03 18.47
N ASP A 217 9.92 -2.94 19.78
CA ASP A 217 10.70 -1.87 20.39
C ASP A 217 12.10 -1.76 19.77
N ASN A 218 12.77 -2.90 19.61
CA ASN A 218 14.11 -2.98 19.00
C ASN A 218 14.13 -2.68 17.51
N ALA A 219 13.03 -2.82 16.80
CA ALA A 219 12.96 -2.42 15.40
C ALA A 219 12.84 -0.90 15.24
N VAL A 220 12.19 -0.21 16.19
CA VAL A 220 11.75 1.18 16.00
C VAL A 220 12.42 2.21 16.91
N ASP A 221 13.05 1.81 18.01
CA ASP A 221 13.73 2.71 18.97
C ASP A 221 15.23 2.32 19.13
N PRO A 222 16.16 3.21 18.74
CA PRO A 222 17.60 2.98 18.93
C PRO A 222 18.00 2.75 20.39
N LYS A 223 17.32 3.40 21.35
CA LYS A 223 17.65 3.25 22.78
C LYS A 223 17.25 1.87 23.30
N ALA A 224 16.09 1.34 22.86
CA ALA A 224 15.66 -0.01 23.21
C ALA A 224 16.64 -1.06 22.65
N ALA A 225 17.05 -0.89 21.39
CA ALA A 225 18.05 -1.75 20.76
C ALA A 225 19.39 -1.74 21.51
N GLU A 226 19.90 -0.56 21.88
CA GLU A 226 21.15 -0.41 22.65
C GLU A 226 21.05 -1.08 24.04
N GLN A 227 19.95 -0.85 24.78
CA GLN A 227 19.73 -1.43 26.10
C GLN A 227 19.72 -2.96 26.10
N LYS A 228 19.22 -3.56 25.01
CA LYS A 228 19.19 -5.02 24.82
C LYS A 228 20.43 -5.56 24.10
N GLY A 229 21.41 -4.71 23.77
CA GLY A 229 22.66 -5.11 23.10
C GLY A 229 22.47 -5.59 21.66
N VAL A 230 21.38 -5.21 21.00
CA VAL A 230 21.08 -5.63 19.63
C VAL A 230 21.87 -4.77 18.65
N THR A 231 22.91 -5.33 18.06
CA THR A 231 23.77 -4.64 17.09
C THR A 231 23.39 -5.03 15.67
N SER A 232 22.82 -4.08 14.93
CA SER A 232 22.37 -4.29 13.54
C SER A 232 22.20 -2.96 12.83
N GLU A 233 22.35 -2.95 11.50
CA GLU A 233 22.02 -1.78 10.68
C GLU A 233 20.52 -1.47 10.67
N VAL A 234 19.66 -2.46 10.96
CA VAL A 234 18.20 -2.32 10.97
C VAL A 234 17.67 -1.95 12.36
N ALA A 235 18.30 -2.43 13.44
CA ALA A 235 17.82 -2.22 14.80
C ALA A 235 17.68 -0.72 15.15
N GLY A 236 16.54 -0.36 15.71
CA GLY A 236 16.11 1.00 16.06
C GLY A 236 15.80 1.91 14.88
N GLN A 237 16.03 1.43 13.65
CA GLN A 237 16.02 2.25 12.45
C GLN A 237 15.24 1.62 11.30
N ALA A 238 14.32 0.69 11.58
CA ALA A 238 13.54 0.03 10.56
C ALA A 238 12.67 1.04 9.76
N ASP A 239 12.72 0.91 8.44
CA ASP A 239 11.81 1.58 7.51
C ASP A 239 10.58 0.71 7.23
N ILE A 240 10.76 -0.62 7.16
CA ILE A 240 9.71 -1.59 6.86
C ILE A 240 9.62 -2.62 7.99
N LEU A 241 8.41 -2.79 8.53
CA LEU A 241 8.07 -3.82 9.51
C LEU A 241 7.38 -4.99 8.81
N VAL A 242 7.98 -6.17 8.89
CA VAL A 242 7.41 -7.42 8.39
C VAL A 242 7.03 -8.26 9.60
N VAL A 243 5.73 -8.52 9.71
CA VAL A 243 5.14 -9.26 10.85
C VAL A 243 4.92 -10.73 10.52
N PRO A 244 4.81 -11.61 11.54
CA PRO A 244 4.71 -13.05 11.32
C PRO A 244 3.33 -13.52 10.85
N SER A 245 2.26 -12.78 11.18
CA SER A 245 0.88 -13.11 10.82
C SER A 245 0.00 -11.88 10.66
N ILE A 246 -1.15 -12.05 9.99
CA ILE A 246 -2.11 -10.97 9.76
C ILE A 246 -2.69 -10.39 11.05
N GLU A 247 -2.84 -11.18 12.12
CA GLU A 247 -3.38 -10.71 13.40
C GLU A 247 -2.45 -9.66 14.02
N VAL A 248 -1.14 -9.90 14.00
CA VAL A 248 -0.13 -8.95 14.50
C VAL A 248 -0.15 -7.69 13.65
N ALA A 249 -0.15 -7.84 12.33
CA ALA A 249 -0.22 -6.73 11.39
C ALA A 249 -1.47 -5.86 11.61
N ASN A 250 -2.64 -6.49 11.72
CA ASN A 250 -3.92 -5.82 11.82
C ASN A 250 -4.07 -5.11 13.18
N ALA A 251 -3.58 -5.74 14.26
CA ALA A 251 -3.52 -5.13 15.58
C ALA A 251 -2.60 -3.90 15.59
N LEU A 252 -1.40 -3.98 15.03
CA LEU A 252 -0.48 -2.84 14.92
C LEU A 252 -1.06 -1.73 14.05
N TYR A 253 -1.62 -2.07 12.89
CA TYR A 253 -2.28 -1.12 11.99
C TYR A 253 -3.35 -0.32 12.75
N LYS A 254 -4.26 -1.01 13.44
CA LYS A 254 -5.33 -0.36 14.22
C LYS A 254 -4.78 0.42 15.41
N SER A 255 -3.75 -0.10 16.09
CA SER A 255 -3.10 0.61 17.19
C SER A 255 -2.51 1.95 16.73
N PHE A 256 -1.83 1.97 15.58
CA PHE A 256 -1.27 3.19 14.99
C PHE A 256 -2.36 4.21 14.66
N ILE A 257 -3.50 3.79 14.12
CA ILE A 257 -4.62 4.70 13.81
C ILE A 257 -5.35 5.17 15.08
N TYR A 258 -5.85 4.24 15.89
CA TYR A 258 -6.82 4.55 16.94
C TYR A 258 -6.17 5.06 18.22
N PHE A 259 -5.02 4.50 18.61
CA PHE A 259 -4.31 4.91 19.81
C PHE A 259 -3.25 5.96 19.52
N ALA A 260 -2.38 5.73 18.53
CA ALA A 260 -1.32 6.68 18.20
C ALA A 260 -1.81 7.87 17.37
N LYS A 261 -3.07 7.88 16.90
CA LYS A 261 -3.65 8.95 16.07
C LYS A 261 -2.85 9.19 14.78
N GLY A 262 -2.26 8.12 14.25
CA GLY A 262 -1.50 8.13 13.01
C GLY A 262 -2.37 8.32 11.78
N LYS A 263 -1.72 8.77 10.70
CA LYS A 263 -2.29 8.80 9.35
C LYS A 263 -1.66 7.66 8.54
N VAL A 264 -2.34 7.24 7.48
CA VAL A 264 -1.89 6.09 6.69
C VAL A 264 -2.14 6.29 5.20
N ALA A 265 -1.21 5.80 4.39
CA ALA A 265 -1.36 5.51 2.97
C ALA A 265 -1.25 4.00 2.76
N GLY A 266 -2.22 3.37 2.13
CA GLY A 266 -2.26 1.91 1.94
C GLY A 266 -2.44 1.52 0.48
N VAL A 267 -1.63 0.57 0.03
CA VAL A 267 -1.72 0.01 -1.33
C VAL A 267 -1.56 -1.52 -1.29
N ILE A 268 -2.19 -2.20 -2.24
CA ILE A 268 -1.87 -3.59 -2.54
C ILE A 268 -0.83 -3.61 -3.65
N SER A 269 0.27 -4.33 -3.38
CA SER A 269 1.38 -4.57 -4.30
C SER A 269 1.42 -6.05 -4.71
N GLY A 270 2.31 -6.41 -5.64
CA GLY A 270 2.44 -7.75 -6.22
C GLY A 270 1.59 -8.00 -7.47
N ALA A 271 0.79 -7.03 -7.88
CA ALA A 271 0.14 -6.99 -9.20
C ALA A 271 1.01 -6.24 -10.22
N LYS A 272 0.64 -6.29 -11.50
CA LYS A 272 1.26 -5.50 -12.58
C LYS A 272 1.15 -3.98 -12.35
N ALA A 273 0.16 -3.57 -11.56
CA ALA A 273 -0.07 -2.18 -11.16
C ALA A 273 -0.55 -2.15 -9.70
N PRO A 274 -0.24 -1.09 -8.94
CA PRO A 274 -0.69 -0.96 -7.56
C PRO A 274 -2.21 -0.76 -7.50
N ILE A 275 -2.81 -1.29 -6.44
CA ILE A 275 -4.26 -1.20 -6.22
C ILE A 275 -4.52 -0.43 -4.92
N VAL A 276 -5.25 0.67 -5.03
CA VAL A 276 -5.68 1.47 -3.88
C VAL A 276 -6.94 0.85 -3.31
N LEU A 277 -6.82 0.24 -2.13
CA LEU A 277 -7.96 -0.25 -1.36
C LEU A 277 -8.36 0.80 -0.32
N THR A 278 -9.37 1.60 -0.63
CA THR A 278 -9.94 2.51 0.37
C THR A 278 -10.90 1.76 1.30
N SER A 279 -10.84 2.05 2.59
CA SER A 279 -11.89 1.69 3.54
C SER A 279 -13.08 2.63 3.38
N ARG A 280 -14.28 2.14 3.71
CA ARG A 280 -15.49 2.99 3.75
C ARG A 280 -15.41 4.07 4.83
N ALA A 281 -14.61 3.83 5.87
CA ALA A 281 -14.40 4.76 6.97
C ALA A 281 -13.27 5.77 6.71
N ASP A 282 -12.53 5.63 5.61
CA ASP A 282 -11.45 6.55 5.29
C ASP A 282 -12.01 7.87 4.75
N ASN A 283 -11.53 8.98 5.31
CA ASN A 283 -11.80 10.30 4.77
C ASN A 283 -11.05 10.53 3.44
N ALA A 284 -11.47 11.55 2.69
CA ALA A 284 -10.83 11.92 1.42
C ALA A 284 -9.30 12.13 1.55
N GLN A 285 -8.80 12.66 2.66
CA GLN A 285 -7.37 12.90 2.86
C GLN A 285 -6.54 11.61 2.89
N SER A 286 -6.98 10.59 3.62
CA SER A 286 -6.34 9.27 3.63
C SER A 286 -6.34 8.63 2.24
N LYS A 287 -7.41 8.83 1.46
CA LYS A 287 -7.48 8.35 0.07
C LYS A 287 -6.46 9.04 -0.82
N ILE A 288 -6.22 10.34 -0.66
CA ILE A 288 -5.17 11.08 -1.38
C ILE A 288 -3.78 10.54 -1.04
N TYR A 289 -3.49 10.23 0.22
CA TYR A 289 -2.18 9.67 0.58
C TYR A 289 -1.96 8.29 -0.04
N SER A 290 -2.96 7.40 0.04
CA SER A 290 -2.92 6.09 -0.62
C SER A 290 -2.78 6.21 -2.14
N LEU A 291 -3.44 7.19 -2.75
CA LEU A 291 -3.33 7.47 -4.16
C LEU A 291 -1.92 7.93 -4.53
N ALA A 292 -1.34 8.89 -3.79
CA ALA A 292 0.02 9.35 -4.02
C ALA A 292 1.04 8.22 -3.89
N LEU A 293 0.90 7.35 -2.89
CA LEU A 293 1.74 6.16 -2.74
C LEU A 293 1.61 5.21 -3.94
N ALA A 294 0.38 4.95 -4.40
CA ALA A 294 0.14 4.11 -5.58
C ALA A 294 0.70 4.74 -6.87
N LEU A 295 0.59 6.05 -7.04
CA LEU A 295 1.10 6.76 -8.22
C LEU A 295 2.64 6.80 -8.26
N LYS A 296 3.31 6.87 -7.10
CA LYS A 296 4.76 6.65 -7.02
C LYS A 296 5.11 5.22 -7.40
N ALA A 297 4.39 4.24 -6.84
CA ALA A 297 4.66 2.83 -7.03
C ALA A 297 4.23 2.26 -8.40
N SER A 298 3.43 2.98 -9.19
CA SER A 298 3.11 2.56 -10.55
C SER A 298 4.32 2.85 -11.44
N GLN A 299 4.79 1.84 -12.17
CA GLN A 299 5.83 2.03 -13.18
C GLN A 299 5.29 2.92 -14.32
N GLN A 300 6.20 3.54 -15.08
CA GLN A 300 5.86 4.27 -16.31
C GLN A 300 5.32 3.32 -17.38
#